data_AF-A0A2G9TWS4-F1
#
_entry.id   AF-A0A2G9TWS4-F1
#
_cell.length_a   1.000
_cell.length_b   1.000
_cell.length_c   1.000
_cell.angle_alpha   90.00
_cell.angle_beta   90.00
_cell.angle_gamma   90.00
#
_symmetry.space_group_name_H-M   'P 1'
#
loop_
_entity.id
_entity.type
_entity.pdbx_description
1 polymer ?
#
loop_
_entity_poly.entity_id
_entity_poly.type
_entity_poly.pdbx_seq_one_letter_code
_entity_poly.pdbx_strand_id
1 'polypeptide(L)'
;LNWYRSSALLFFSFQVDESSSKRLKWDCESYATQYSNIYNRPTLIQNPKSGKLSRRALKRLDRETKKEDEMEVDGEEMHSGDDETMSHCTEASTYRPKGETPEQRRLRKQAVKEARRSRRQEKKGNKQAFAEEHRKIAKQQVGQVKTIPIV
;
A
#
# COMPACT_ATOMS: atom_id res chain seq x y z
N LEU A 1 34.40 -29.17 -95.53
CA LEU A 1 35.82 -29.32 -95.15
C LEU A 1 36.29 -28.07 -94.44
N ASN A 2 37.19 -28.26 -93.47
CA ASN A 2 38.04 -27.28 -92.79
C ASN A 2 37.46 -26.58 -91.55
N TRP A 3 37.57 -27.31 -90.44
CA TRP A 3 38.01 -26.81 -89.14
C TRP A 3 39.38 -26.11 -89.26
N TYR A 4 39.55 -24.91 -88.70
CA TYR A 4 40.54 -24.68 -87.63
C TYR A 4 40.39 -23.29 -86.97
N ARG A 5 40.11 -23.34 -85.66
CA ARG A 5 40.64 -22.51 -84.55
C ARG A 5 41.09 -21.09 -84.88
N SER A 6 40.49 -20.13 -84.19
CA SER A 6 41.22 -19.43 -83.12
C SER A 6 40.27 -18.66 -82.22
N SER A 7 40.37 -18.97 -80.92
CA SER A 7 39.89 -18.15 -79.83
C SER A 7 40.37 -16.71 -80.01
N ALA A 8 39.43 -15.79 -80.14
CA ALA A 8 39.64 -14.43 -79.70
C ALA A 8 38.46 -14.13 -78.78
N LEU A 9 38.69 -14.36 -77.49
CA LEU A 9 37.89 -13.76 -76.43
C LEU A 9 37.87 -12.26 -76.73
N LEU A 10 36.75 -11.76 -77.24
CA LEU A 10 36.48 -10.33 -77.28
C LEU A 10 36.40 -9.89 -75.84
N PHE A 11 37.56 -9.50 -75.32
CA PHE A 11 37.74 -8.82 -74.06
C PHE A 11 36.98 -7.50 -74.21
N PHE A 12 35.70 -7.53 -73.85
CA PHE A 12 34.90 -6.33 -73.73
C PHE A 12 35.52 -5.54 -72.58
N SER A 13 36.41 -4.62 -72.93
CA SER A 13 36.97 -3.67 -71.98
C SER A 13 35.81 -2.80 -71.51
N PHE A 14 35.19 -3.21 -70.40
CA PHE A 14 34.30 -2.36 -69.63
C PHE A 14 35.17 -1.24 -69.08
N GLN A 15 35.26 -0.16 -69.84
CA GLN A 15 35.80 1.09 -69.37
C GLN A 15 34.76 1.63 -68.39
N VAL A 16 34.92 1.27 -67.10
CA VAL A 16 34.20 1.90 -66.01
C VAL A 16 34.51 3.38 -66.11
N ASP A 17 33.53 4.17 -66.50
CA ASP A 17 33.61 5.61 -66.33
C ASP A 17 33.68 5.86 -64.82
N GLU A 18 34.88 6.19 -64.32
CA GLU A 18 35.18 6.48 -62.92
C GLU A 18 34.61 7.85 -62.51
N SER A 19 33.35 8.11 -62.90
CA SER A 19 32.58 9.31 -62.59
C SER A 19 31.20 8.98 -61.98
N SER A 20 30.88 7.70 -61.75
CA SER A 20 29.67 7.28 -61.04
C SER A 20 29.89 6.33 -59.84
N SER A 21 31.13 6.21 -59.33
CA SER A 21 31.42 5.54 -58.04
C SER A 21 30.99 6.38 -56.83
N LYS A 22 29.88 7.10 -56.95
CA LYS A 22 29.08 7.47 -55.79
C LYS A 22 28.44 6.17 -55.34
N ARG A 23 29.20 5.38 -54.56
CA ARG A 23 28.65 4.33 -53.70
C ARG A 23 27.35 4.92 -53.18
N LEU A 24 26.22 4.32 -53.52
CA LEU A 24 24.97 4.68 -52.90
C LEU A 24 25.17 4.25 -51.45
N LYS A 25 25.74 5.18 -50.68
CA LYS A 25 26.10 5.03 -49.29
C LYS A 25 24.76 5.15 -48.62
N TRP A 26 24.04 4.04 -48.60
CA TRP A 26 22.80 3.90 -47.87
C TRP A 26 23.17 4.09 -46.40
N ASP A 27 23.25 5.34 -45.95
CA ASP A 27 23.31 5.68 -44.55
C ASP A 27 21.89 5.47 -44.01
N CYS A 28 21.71 4.40 -43.25
CA CYS A 28 20.49 4.12 -42.50
C CYS A 28 20.35 5.01 -41.24
N GLU A 29 21.10 6.11 -41.16
CA GLU A 29 21.01 7.09 -40.08
C GLU A 29 19.57 7.60 -39.88
N SER A 30 18.77 7.72 -40.95
CA SER A 30 17.39 8.21 -40.89
C SER A 30 16.35 7.17 -40.48
N TYR A 31 16.62 5.86 -40.56
CA TYR A 31 15.69 4.82 -40.09
C TYR A 31 15.74 4.65 -38.56
N ALA A 32 16.90 4.91 -37.95
CA ALA A 32 17.11 4.70 -36.52
C ALA A 32 16.55 5.84 -35.64
N THR A 33 16.29 7.02 -36.20
CA THR A 33 15.62 8.12 -35.48
C THR A 33 14.11 8.06 -35.67
N GLN A 34 13.47 7.13 -34.98
CA GLN A 34 12.02 7.17 -34.82
C GLN A 34 11.70 8.12 -33.67
N TYR A 35 11.00 9.22 -33.96
CA TYR A 35 10.50 10.13 -32.93
C TYR A 35 9.44 9.40 -32.10
N SER A 36 9.84 8.74 -31.01
CA SER A 36 8.89 8.23 -30.04
C SER A 36 8.29 9.41 -29.27
N ASN A 37 7.01 9.69 -29.49
CA ASN A 37 6.31 10.72 -28.73
C ASN A 37 6.11 10.22 -27.27
N ILE A 38 6.22 11.11 -26.29
CA ILE A 38 5.95 10.79 -24.87
C ILE A 38 4.52 11.18 -24.43
N TYR A 39 3.65 11.52 -25.38
CA TYR A 39 2.32 12.09 -25.14
C TYR A 39 1.41 11.12 -24.40
N ASN A 40 1.70 9.82 -24.44
CA ASN A 40 0.95 8.79 -23.72
C ASN A 40 1.84 7.99 -22.75
N ARG A 41 2.64 8.67 -21.93
CA ARG A 41 3.32 8.01 -20.80
C ARG A 41 2.47 8.13 -19.54
N PRO A 42 2.28 7.05 -18.76
CA PRO A 42 1.63 7.15 -17.47
C PRO A 42 2.42 8.11 -16.58
N THR A 43 1.70 8.94 -15.82
CA THR A 43 2.34 9.85 -14.88
C THR A 43 2.86 9.08 -13.68
N LEU A 44 4.07 9.42 -13.23
CA LEU A 44 4.61 8.86 -12.00
C LEU A 44 3.79 9.39 -10.82
N ILE A 45 3.24 8.49 -10.01
CA ILE A 45 2.56 8.86 -8.76
C ILE A 45 3.62 9.44 -7.83
N GLN A 46 3.59 10.76 -7.63
CA GLN A 46 4.51 11.45 -6.72
C GLN A 46 4.00 11.34 -5.29
N ASN A 47 4.88 10.95 -4.38
CA ASN A 47 4.62 11.11 -2.95
C ASN A 47 4.42 12.61 -2.65
N PRO A 48 3.41 12.98 -1.87
CA PRO A 48 3.16 14.39 -1.57
C PRO A 48 4.37 14.97 -0.85
N LYS A 49 4.82 16.17 -1.27
CA LYS A 49 6.00 16.84 -0.71
C LYS A 49 5.87 17.10 0.80
N SER A 50 4.65 17.14 1.31
CA SER A 50 4.34 17.09 2.73
C SER A 50 3.52 15.84 3.01
N GLY A 51 3.83 15.12 4.09
CA GLY A 51 3.08 13.92 4.51
C GLY A 51 1.64 14.21 4.97
N LYS A 52 1.05 15.35 4.60
CA LYS A 52 -0.29 15.78 4.96
C LYS A 52 -1.15 15.83 3.70
N LEU A 53 -2.24 15.06 3.71
CA LEU A 53 -3.25 15.14 2.67
C LEU A 53 -3.95 16.51 2.70
N SER A 54 -4.35 17.00 1.53
CA SER A 54 -5.15 18.23 1.46
C SER A 54 -6.48 18.03 2.20
N ARG A 55 -7.03 19.09 2.78
CA ARG A 55 -8.35 19.06 3.44
C ARG A 55 -9.47 18.51 2.54
N ARG A 56 -9.34 18.69 1.22
CA ARG A 56 -10.29 18.16 0.23
C ARG A 56 -10.13 16.66 -0.01
N ALA A 57 -8.91 16.13 0.08
CA ALA A 57 -8.63 14.70 -0.02
C ALA A 57 -9.13 13.96 1.24
N LEU A 58 -8.88 14.52 2.43
CA LEU A 58 -9.39 13.98 3.69
C LEU A 58 -10.92 13.88 3.69
N LYS A 59 -11.61 14.95 3.26
CA LYS A 59 -13.07 14.96 3.15
C LYS A 59 -13.64 13.95 2.13
N ARG A 60 -12.84 13.50 1.15
CA ARG A 60 -13.26 12.43 0.23
C ARG A 60 -13.16 11.07 0.89
N LEU A 61 -12.04 10.80 1.57
CA LEU A 61 -11.86 9.55 2.33
C LEU A 61 -12.95 9.38 3.40
N ASP A 62 -13.25 10.43 4.17
CA ASP A 62 -14.32 10.39 5.20
C ASP A 62 -15.71 10.06 4.61
N ARG A 63 -15.95 10.39 3.34
CA ARG A 63 -17.21 10.07 2.65
C ARG A 63 -17.23 8.64 2.14
N GLU A 64 -16.09 8.10 1.70
CA GLU A 64 -15.97 6.72 1.26
C GLU A 64 -16.16 5.77 2.45
N THR A 65 -15.48 6.03 3.58
CA THR A 65 -15.62 5.21 4.80
C THR A 65 -17.05 5.21 5.32
N LYS A 66 -17.72 6.37 5.29
CA LYS A 66 -19.12 6.46 5.71
C LYS A 66 -20.08 5.68 4.80
N LYS A 67 -19.77 5.55 3.51
CA LYS A 67 -20.58 4.72 2.59
C LYS A 67 -20.39 3.23 2.82
N GLU A 68 -19.18 2.81 3.22
CA GLU A 68 -18.92 1.42 3.60
C GLU A 68 -19.71 1.05 4.86
N ASP A 69 -19.79 1.95 5.84
CA ASP A 69 -20.62 1.78 7.05
C ASP A 69 -22.13 1.79 6.76
N GLU A 70 -22.56 2.43 5.67
CA GLU A 70 -23.96 2.50 5.23
C GLU A 70 -24.38 1.33 4.31
N MET A 71 -23.45 0.49 3.83
CA MET A 71 -23.78 -0.77 3.14
C MET A 71 -24.12 -1.86 4.17
N GLU A 72 -25.40 -1.85 4.53
CA GLU A 72 -26.17 -2.85 5.24
C GLU A 72 -25.70 -4.30 5.01
N VAL A 73 -25.16 -4.92 6.08
CA VAL A 73 -25.01 -6.38 6.16
C VAL A 73 -26.40 -6.95 6.41
N ASP A 74 -26.99 -7.50 5.35
CA ASP A 74 -28.22 -8.26 5.38
C ASP A 74 -28.04 -9.53 6.24
N GLY A 75 -28.69 -9.56 7.41
CA GLY A 75 -29.53 -10.70 7.79
C GLY A 75 -28.91 -12.02 8.24
N GLU A 76 -27.77 -12.09 8.93
CA GLU A 76 -27.43 -13.28 9.73
C GLU A 76 -27.31 -12.97 11.23
N GLU A 77 -28.22 -13.58 11.99
CA GLU A 77 -28.31 -13.61 13.44
C GLU A 77 -27.01 -14.16 14.06
N MET A 78 -26.02 -13.29 14.24
CA MET A 78 -24.91 -13.57 15.13
C MET A 78 -25.42 -13.46 16.56
N HIS A 79 -26.02 -14.53 17.05
CA HIS A 79 -26.15 -14.75 18.49
C HIS A 79 -24.76 -15.06 19.05
N SER A 80 -23.89 -14.05 19.09
CA SER A 80 -22.64 -14.11 19.85
C SER A 80 -23.02 -14.06 21.32
N GLY A 81 -22.77 -15.15 22.04
CA GLY A 81 -22.73 -15.17 23.50
C GLY A 81 -21.56 -14.31 23.99
N ASP A 82 -21.63 -13.01 23.73
CA ASP A 82 -20.64 -12.00 24.07
C ASP A 82 -21.14 -11.12 25.21
N ASP A 83 -21.51 -11.76 26.32
CA ASP A 83 -21.66 -11.04 27.59
C ASP A 83 -20.30 -10.87 28.29
N GLU A 84 -19.27 -11.60 27.85
CA GLU A 84 -18.00 -11.73 28.56
C GLU A 84 -16.91 -10.77 28.04
N THR A 85 -17.03 -10.24 26.81
CA THR A 85 -16.11 -9.21 26.28
C THR A 85 -16.60 -7.78 26.56
N MET A 86 -17.86 -7.63 26.97
CA MET A 86 -18.39 -6.32 27.38
C MET A 86 -17.75 -5.90 28.70
N SER A 87 -17.12 -4.72 28.71
CA SER A 87 -16.51 -4.19 29.93
C SER A 87 -17.59 -3.98 30.99
N HIS A 88 -17.66 -4.88 31.98
CA HIS A 88 -18.52 -4.80 33.17
C HIS A 88 -18.37 -3.48 33.97
N CYS A 89 -17.45 -2.59 33.58
CA CYS A 89 -17.26 -1.29 34.22
C CYS A 89 -18.41 -0.31 33.92
N THR A 90 -19.23 -0.50 32.88
CA THR A 90 -20.36 0.40 32.55
C THR A 90 -21.52 0.30 33.53
N GLU A 91 -21.64 -0.81 34.27
CA GLU A 91 -22.82 -1.10 35.10
C GLU A 91 -22.71 -0.71 36.58
N ALA A 92 -21.61 -0.06 36.98
CA ALA A 92 -21.38 0.27 38.39
C ALA A 92 -22.36 1.35 38.91
N SER A 93 -23.49 0.92 39.46
CA SER A 93 -24.48 1.81 40.10
C SER A 93 -23.88 2.56 41.30
N THR A 94 -24.10 3.88 41.34
CA THR A 94 -23.70 4.77 42.44
C THR A 94 -24.77 4.92 43.52
N TYR A 95 -25.91 4.23 43.38
CA TYR A 95 -27.04 4.36 44.28
C TYR A 95 -26.73 3.86 45.70
N ARG A 96 -27.22 4.60 46.71
CA ARG A 96 -27.09 4.25 48.13
C ARG A 96 -28.46 4.32 48.82
N PRO A 97 -29.06 3.18 49.19
CA PRO A 97 -30.35 3.18 49.87
C PRO A 97 -30.24 3.80 51.27
N LYS A 98 -31.27 4.54 51.67
CA LYS A 98 -31.41 5.08 53.04
C LYS A 98 -31.91 3.95 53.96
N GLY A 99 -31.33 3.81 55.15
CA GLY A 99 -31.72 2.77 56.11
C GLY A 99 -31.10 1.38 55.90
N GLU A 100 -30.02 1.26 55.12
CA GLU A 100 -29.33 -0.04 54.91
C GLU A 100 -28.87 -0.69 56.23
N THR A 101 -29.06 -2.01 56.35
CA THR A 101 -28.49 -2.77 57.49
C THR A 101 -26.96 -2.80 57.41
N PRO A 102 -26.24 -3.06 58.52
CA PRO A 102 -24.78 -3.13 58.51
C PRO A 102 -24.22 -4.18 57.53
N GLU A 103 -24.92 -5.30 57.35
CA GLU A 103 -24.54 -6.35 56.41
C GLU A 103 -24.73 -5.92 54.96
N GLN A 104 -25.88 -5.32 54.63
CA GLN A 104 -26.13 -4.77 53.30
C GLN A 104 -25.10 -3.71 52.92
N ARG A 105 -24.72 -2.85 53.88
CA ARG A 105 -23.63 -1.88 53.70
C ARG A 105 -22.29 -2.55 53.38
N ARG A 106 -21.98 -3.67 54.06
CA ARG A 106 -20.75 -4.43 53.84
C ARG A 106 -20.73 -5.03 52.44
N LEU A 107 -21.81 -5.68 52.02
CA LEU A 107 -21.96 -6.27 50.69
C LEU A 107 -21.85 -5.22 49.58
N ARG A 108 -22.55 -4.07 49.73
CA ARG A 108 -22.44 -2.95 48.78
C ARG A 108 -21.00 -2.45 48.64
N LYS A 109 -20.31 -2.26 49.77
CA LYS A 109 -18.90 -1.83 49.75
C LYS A 109 -17.98 -2.90 49.16
N GLN A 110 -18.27 -4.17 49.37
CA GLN A 110 -17.51 -5.28 48.81
C GLN A 110 -17.65 -5.32 47.29
N ALA A 111 -18.87 -5.24 46.76
CA ALA A 111 -19.13 -5.19 45.32
C ALA A 111 -18.36 -4.04 44.64
N VAL A 112 -18.39 -2.83 45.23
CA VAL A 112 -17.61 -1.69 44.71
C VAL A 112 -16.09 -1.94 44.76
N LYS A 113 -15.59 -2.60 45.80
CA LYS A 113 -14.15 -2.94 45.90
C LYS A 113 -13.74 -3.96 44.84
N GLU A 114 -14.59 -4.96 44.58
CA GLU A 114 -14.37 -6.00 43.58
C GLU A 114 -14.42 -5.41 42.17
N ALA A 115 -15.42 -4.59 41.83
CA ALA A 115 -15.49 -3.89 40.55
C ALA A 115 -14.24 -3.00 40.32
N ARG A 116 -13.78 -2.27 41.35
CA ARG A 116 -12.54 -1.49 41.26
C ARG A 116 -11.29 -2.36 41.10
N ARG A 117 -11.29 -3.57 41.66
CA ARG A 117 -10.19 -4.54 41.51
C ARG A 117 -10.14 -5.07 40.09
N SER A 118 -11.28 -5.51 39.54
CA SER A 118 -11.41 -5.97 38.15
C SER A 118 -10.91 -4.90 37.17
N ARG A 119 -11.39 -3.66 37.32
CA ARG A 119 -10.96 -2.53 36.48
C ARG A 119 -9.46 -2.27 36.50
N ARG A 120 -8.80 -2.45 37.65
CA ARG A 120 -7.32 -2.29 37.73
C ARG A 120 -6.61 -3.43 37.01
N GLN A 121 -7.14 -4.64 37.08
CA GLN A 121 -6.60 -5.81 36.37
C GLN A 121 -6.77 -5.65 34.86
N GLU A 122 -7.96 -5.30 34.38
CA GLU A 122 -8.24 -5.00 32.96
C GLU A 122 -7.33 -3.89 32.43
N LYS A 123 -7.24 -2.75 33.14
CA LYS A 123 -6.36 -1.65 32.74
C LYS A 123 -4.90 -2.09 32.68
N LYS A 124 -4.45 -2.94 33.60
CA LYS A 124 -3.09 -3.47 33.60
C LYS A 124 -2.87 -4.40 32.41
N GLY A 125 -3.81 -5.31 32.13
CA GLY A 125 -3.78 -6.20 30.97
C GLY A 125 -3.70 -5.41 29.67
N ASN A 126 -4.59 -4.43 29.48
CA ASN A 126 -4.58 -3.57 28.29
C ASN A 126 -3.25 -2.82 28.16
N LYS A 127 -2.75 -2.24 29.25
CA LYS A 127 -1.44 -1.54 29.24
C LYS A 127 -0.30 -2.47 28.82
N GLN A 128 -0.31 -3.73 29.28
CA GLN A 128 0.69 -4.72 28.92
C GLN A 128 0.56 -5.12 27.45
N ALA A 129 -0.65 -5.41 26.97
CA ALA A 129 -0.91 -5.75 25.57
C ALA A 129 -0.44 -4.63 24.61
N PHE A 130 -0.79 -3.38 24.88
CA PHE A 130 -0.33 -2.24 24.07
C PHE A 130 1.20 -2.06 24.13
N ALA A 131 1.82 -2.28 25.29
CA ALA A 131 3.27 -2.18 25.42
C ALA A 131 4.00 -3.31 24.66
N GLU A 132 3.44 -4.51 24.63
CA GLU A 132 3.97 -5.65 23.88
C GLU A 132 3.86 -5.43 22.37
N GLU A 133 2.69 -5.01 21.88
CA GLU A 133 2.52 -4.67 20.47
C GLU A 133 3.45 -3.54 20.04
N HIS A 134 3.58 -2.49 20.85
CA HIS A 134 4.54 -1.42 20.57
C HIS A 134 5.99 -1.93 20.49
N ARG A 135 6.38 -2.87 21.37
CA ARG A 135 7.72 -3.51 21.30
C ARG A 135 7.88 -4.35 20.04
N LYS A 136 6.85 -5.07 19.59
CA LYS A 136 6.89 -5.86 18.35
C LYS A 136 7.07 -4.96 17.13
N ILE A 137 6.28 -3.89 17.02
CA ILE A 137 6.38 -2.90 15.93
C ILE A 137 7.77 -2.26 15.90
N ALA A 138 8.27 -1.83 17.06
CA ALA A 138 9.60 -1.23 17.14
C ALA A 138 10.71 -2.20 16.67
N LYS A 139 10.65 -3.48 17.06
CA LYS A 139 11.59 -4.50 16.59
C LYS A 139 11.52 -4.72 15.08
N GLN A 140 10.32 -4.73 14.50
CA GLN A 140 10.13 -4.90 13.05
C GLN A 140 10.68 -3.70 12.26
N GLN A 141 10.53 -2.47 12.77
CA GLN A 141 11.03 -1.26 12.12
C GLN A 141 12.56 -1.17 12.04
N VAL A 142 13.29 -1.70 13.02
CA VAL A 142 14.77 -1.64 13.09
C VAL A 142 15.45 -2.35 11.91
N GLY A 143 14.76 -3.26 11.20
CA GLY A 143 15.29 -3.96 10.02
C GLY A 143 14.87 -3.40 8.66
N GLN A 144 13.95 -2.43 8.59
CA GLN A 144 13.35 -1.95 7.32
C GLN A 144 13.92 -0.62 6.81
N VAL A 145 14.84 0.02 7.53
CA VAL A 145 15.52 1.23 7.06
C VAL A 145 16.58 0.84 6.02
N LYS A 146 16.15 0.53 4.79
CA LYS A 146 17.02 0.51 3.61
C LYS A 146 17.09 1.94 3.06
N THR A 147 18.01 2.75 3.56
CA THR A 147 18.34 4.02 2.90
C THR A 147 19.07 3.69 1.60
N ILE A 148 18.37 3.81 0.47
CA ILE A 148 19.02 3.86 -0.84
C ILE A 148 19.56 5.30 -0.96
N PRO A 149 20.87 5.51 -1.16
CA PRO A 149 21.41 6.85 -1.35
C PRO A 149 20.79 7.47 -2.60
N ILE A 150 20.31 8.71 -2.47
CA ILE A 150 19.90 9.53 -3.61
C ILE A 150 21.20 9.90 -4.34
N VAL A 151 21.37 9.37 -5.56
CA VAL A 151 22.35 9.85 -6.54
C VAL A 151 21.74 11.01 -7.30
#